data_AF-A0A418YG48-F1
#
_entry.id   AF-A0A418YG48-F1
#
_cell.length_a   1.000
_cell.length_b   1.000
_cell.length_c   1.000
_cell.angle_alpha   90.00
_cell.angle_beta   90.00
_cell.angle_gamma   90.00
#
_symmetry.space_group_name_H-M   'P 1'
#
loop_
_entity.id
_entity.type
_entity.pdbx_description
1 polymer ?
#
loop_
_entity_poly.entity_id
_entity_poly.type
_entity_poly.pdbx_seq_one_letter_code
_entity_poly.pdbx_strand_id
1 'polypeptide(L)'
;MTMNIVPLRRSLCLLAVGIGLIACSDNPTLNTHHKDNGLKNHPPAQGKCAGWQRSLSEGKKQQDVAYCLRELARTNRAEAVAEATIMADWPIKLVPNSDLPELIAAMHLYPQPGQLLDYLSSLGLLAHNWQQLPSPEYAITASDYLSSLAAVAWFDTETGFFPNEHDGLLHMLAKHTDLSDVKFEEVAPPYSSSDRQPYQLFAEVNGHRYQQQAQNYGDWYDVVAVLDLLNKVAQQEQRRSRFIQFASTDQGSIVWVVDKQPLASLYQAGLLRYEPYVLAIDIGKASEAKVLSSVPK
;
A
#
# COMPACT_ATOMS: atom_id res chain seq x y z
N MET A 1 -1.11 -0.63 54.52
CA MET A 1 -2.54 -0.69 54.14
C MET A 1 -2.75 -1.95 53.34
N THR A 2 -3.31 -2.94 54.00
CA THR A 2 -3.64 -4.29 53.51
C THR A 2 -5.09 -4.33 53.03
N MET A 3 -5.40 -5.34 52.21
CA MET A 3 -6.75 -5.86 51.85
C MET A 3 -7.50 -5.06 50.76
N ASN A 4 -8.18 -5.64 49.76
CA ASN A 4 -8.83 -6.95 49.66
C ASN A 4 -8.87 -7.51 48.23
N ILE A 5 -8.75 -8.84 48.15
CA ILE A 5 -9.11 -9.71 47.02
C ILE A 5 -10.54 -10.20 47.26
N VAL A 6 -11.39 -10.23 46.23
CA VAL A 6 -12.69 -10.94 46.23
C VAL A 6 -12.81 -11.78 44.96
N PRO A 7 -13.14 -13.10 45.04
CA PRO A 7 -13.16 -14.00 43.90
C PRO A 7 -14.56 -14.36 43.35
N LEU A 8 -14.55 -14.86 42.11
CA LEU A 8 -15.40 -15.84 41.42
C LEU A 8 -16.93 -15.84 41.62
N ARG A 9 -17.65 -15.81 40.48
CA ARG A 9 -18.80 -16.71 40.24
C ARG A 9 -18.67 -17.40 38.88
N ARG A 10 -18.60 -18.72 38.93
CA ARG A 10 -18.83 -19.67 37.83
C ARG A 10 -20.35 -19.87 37.69
N SER A 11 -20.87 -19.86 36.47
CA SER A 11 -22.13 -20.51 36.15
C SER A 11 -21.92 -21.55 35.06
N LEU A 12 -22.14 -22.79 35.48
CA LEU A 12 -22.31 -24.00 34.69
C LEU A 12 -23.69 -23.96 34.01
N CYS A 13 -23.79 -24.34 32.74
CA CYS A 13 -25.03 -24.91 32.19
C CYS A 13 -24.66 -26.14 31.37
N LEU A 14 -25.27 -27.27 31.76
CA LEU A 14 -25.11 -28.60 31.21
C LEU A 14 -26.08 -28.84 30.04
N LEU A 15 -25.56 -29.60 29.06
CA LEU A 15 -26.18 -30.66 28.25
C LEU A 15 -27.55 -30.48 27.56
N ALA A 16 -27.55 -30.72 26.24
CA ALA A 16 -28.44 -31.71 25.63
C ALA A 16 -27.77 -32.36 24.40
N VAL A 17 -27.78 -33.69 24.40
CA VAL A 17 -27.31 -34.62 23.34
C VAL A 17 -28.50 -34.96 22.43
N GLY A 18 -28.27 -35.04 21.11
CA GLY A 18 -29.24 -35.58 20.15
C GLY A 18 -28.55 -36.06 18.87
N ILE A 19 -28.61 -37.38 18.65
CA ILE A 19 -28.01 -38.15 17.56
C ILE A 19 -28.95 -38.17 16.33
N GLY A 20 -28.38 -38.15 15.12
CA GLY A 20 -29.10 -38.51 13.88
C GLY A 20 -28.16 -38.55 12.66
N LEU A 21 -27.95 -39.76 12.11
CA LEU A 21 -27.14 -40.09 10.93
C LEU A 21 -27.97 -40.06 9.62
N ILE A 22 -27.23 -40.05 8.50
CA ILE A 22 -27.51 -40.59 7.14
C ILE A 22 -27.86 -39.57 6.01
N ALA A 23 -26.83 -39.38 5.16
CA ALA A 23 -26.73 -39.28 3.69
C ALA A 23 -27.91 -38.80 2.80
N CYS A 24 -27.61 -37.88 1.88
CA CYS A 24 -27.42 -38.19 0.45
C CYS A 24 -26.89 -36.96 -0.32
N SER A 25 -26.05 -37.27 -1.30
CA SER A 25 -25.51 -36.41 -2.36
C SER A 25 -26.60 -35.67 -3.11
N ASP A 26 -26.34 -34.40 -3.49
CA ASP A 26 -26.49 -33.95 -4.87
C ASP A 26 -25.62 -32.69 -5.10
N ASN A 27 -24.86 -32.73 -6.20
CA ASN A 27 -23.95 -31.68 -6.68
C ASN A 27 -24.67 -30.32 -6.83
N PRO A 28 -24.21 -29.25 -6.16
CA PRO A 28 -24.50 -27.90 -6.62
C PRO A 28 -23.44 -27.50 -7.65
N THR A 29 -23.94 -27.19 -8.83
CA THR A 29 -23.30 -26.34 -9.83
C THR A 29 -22.44 -25.26 -9.18
N LEU A 30 -21.20 -25.10 -9.69
CA LEU A 30 -20.32 -23.98 -9.40
C LEU A 30 -21.02 -22.67 -9.81
N ASN A 31 -21.75 -22.09 -8.87
CA ASN A 31 -21.96 -20.66 -8.79
C ASN A 31 -21.15 -20.22 -7.58
N THR A 32 -20.00 -19.61 -7.81
CA THR A 32 -19.25 -18.87 -6.79
C THR A 32 -20.03 -17.60 -6.44
N HIS A 33 -21.19 -17.77 -5.80
CA HIS A 33 -21.75 -16.76 -4.94
C HIS A 33 -20.73 -16.55 -3.81
N HIS A 34 -19.99 -15.44 -3.90
CA HIS A 34 -19.44 -14.82 -2.70
C HIS A 34 -20.58 -14.76 -1.68
N LYS A 35 -20.44 -15.53 -0.58
CA LYS A 35 -21.31 -15.40 0.58
C LYS A 35 -21.14 -13.99 1.11
N ASP A 36 -22.07 -13.13 0.73
CA ASP A 36 -22.20 -11.78 1.22
C ASP A 36 -22.55 -11.86 2.71
N ASN A 37 -21.59 -11.55 3.58
CA ASN A 37 -21.71 -11.67 5.04
C ASN A 37 -22.58 -10.54 5.64
N GLY A 38 -23.78 -10.35 5.10
CA GLY A 38 -24.93 -9.82 5.84
C GLY A 38 -24.85 -8.38 6.37
N LEU A 39 -23.90 -7.55 5.93
CA LEU A 39 -23.98 -6.12 6.21
C LEU A 39 -24.85 -5.48 5.14
N LYS A 40 -26.15 -5.32 5.45
CA LYS A 40 -27.06 -4.52 4.62
C LYS A 40 -26.54 -3.08 4.55
N ASN A 41 -25.80 -2.73 3.50
CA ASN A 41 -25.73 -1.35 3.02
C ASN A 41 -27.03 -1.09 2.28
N HIS A 42 -28.09 -0.74 3.01
CA HIS A 42 -29.06 0.17 2.41
C HIS A 42 -28.39 1.54 2.51
N PRO A 43 -27.91 2.14 1.40
CA PRO A 43 -27.26 3.43 1.49
C PRO A 43 -28.26 4.40 2.16
N PRO A 44 -27.92 5.05 3.28
CA PRO A 44 -28.78 6.08 3.82
C PRO A 44 -28.63 7.30 2.91
N ALA A 45 -29.55 7.50 1.98
CA ALA A 45 -29.94 8.76 1.33
C ALA A 45 -28.92 9.90 1.08
N GLN A 46 -27.62 9.64 0.92
CA GLN A 46 -26.64 10.63 0.45
C GLN A 46 -25.61 9.97 -0.46
N GLY A 47 -25.74 10.25 -1.74
CA GLY A 47 -24.72 10.05 -2.76
C GLY A 47 -24.70 8.68 -3.46
N LYS A 48 -24.25 8.69 -4.72
CA LYS A 48 -24.05 7.51 -5.57
C LYS A 48 -22.86 6.66 -5.11
N CYS A 49 -21.77 7.29 -4.66
CA CYS A 49 -20.55 6.59 -4.24
C CYS A 49 -20.39 6.57 -2.72
N ALA A 50 -20.94 7.56 -2.01
CA ALA A 50 -20.84 7.71 -0.57
C ALA A 50 -21.71 6.71 0.22
N GLY A 51 -22.62 5.95 -0.40
CA GLY A 51 -23.54 5.03 0.30
C GLY A 51 -22.95 3.93 1.23
N TRP A 52 -21.62 3.89 1.44
CA TRP A 52 -20.86 2.82 2.09
C TRP A 52 -20.16 3.22 3.39
N GLN A 53 -20.52 4.33 4.05
CA GLN A 53 -19.82 4.86 5.25
C GLN A 53 -19.45 3.79 6.29
N ARG A 54 -20.41 2.96 6.71
CA ARG A 54 -20.15 1.89 7.68
C ARG A 54 -19.15 0.86 7.14
N SER A 55 -19.30 0.45 5.88
CA SER A 55 -18.38 -0.51 5.26
C SER A 55 -16.96 0.05 5.19
N LEU A 56 -16.81 1.32 4.86
CA LEU A 56 -15.52 2.01 4.82
C LEU A 56 -14.86 2.07 6.21
N SER A 57 -15.65 2.31 7.27
CA SER A 57 -15.16 2.26 8.66
C SER A 57 -14.69 0.87 9.12
N GLU A 58 -15.13 -0.18 8.45
CA GLU A 58 -14.69 -1.56 8.69
C GLU A 58 -13.56 -2.00 7.73
N GLY A 59 -13.10 -1.11 6.83
CA GLY A 59 -12.07 -1.42 5.83
C GLY A 59 -12.60 -2.19 4.62
N LYS A 60 -13.90 -2.18 4.38
CA LYS A 60 -14.55 -2.89 3.27
C LYS A 60 -14.91 -1.91 2.17
N LYS A 61 -15.04 -2.39 0.93
CA LYS A 61 -15.62 -1.65 -0.21
C LYS A 61 -14.81 -0.42 -0.66
N GLN A 62 -13.58 -0.22 -0.19
CA GLN A 62 -12.79 0.94 -0.59
C GLN A 62 -12.47 0.97 -2.09
N GLN A 63 -12.12 -0.18 -2.67
CA GLN A 63 -11.89 -0.29 -4.12
C GLN A 63 -13.16 0.00 -4.94
N ASP A 64 -14.30 -0.54 -4.53
CA ASP A 64 -15.60 -0.30 -5.20
C ASP A 64 -15.96 1.19 -5.17
N VAL A 65 -15.74 1.87 -4.03
CA VAL A 65 -15.98 3.30 -3.88
C VAL A 65 -14.97 4.14 -4.67
N ALA A 66 -13.68 3.78 -4.65
CA ALA A 66 -12.65 4.45 -5.45
C ALA A 66 -12.96 4.37 -6.95
N TYR A 67 -13.34 3.17 -7.43
CA TYR A 67 -13.77 2.98 -8.81
C TYR A 67 -14.99 3.85 -9.16
N CYS A 68 -16.02 3.84 -8.30
CA CYS A 68 -17.20 4.68 -8.48
C CYS A 68 -16.84 6.17 -8.59
N LEU A 69 -16.00 6.68 -7.68
CA LEU A 69 -15.55 8.07 -7.68
C LEU A 69 -14.76 8.42 -8.93
N ARG A 70 -13.85 7.55 -9.39
CA ARG A 70 -13.05 7.79 -10.60
C ARG A 70 -13.93 7.83 -11.85
N GLU A 71 -14.90 6.92 -11.98
CA GLU A 71 -15.87 6.93 -13.09
C GLU A 71 -16.78 8.15 -13.05
N LEU A 72 -17.23 8.53 -11.85
CA LEU A 72 -18.04 9.73 -11.68
C LEU A 72 -17.23 11.00 -11.96
N ALA A 73 -15.95 11.05 -11.61
CA ALA A 73 -15.07 12.18 -11.90
C ALA A 73 -14.92 12.42 -13.41
N ARG A 74 -14.88 11.35 -14.20
CA ARG A 74 -14.79 11.38 -15.67
C ARG A 74 -16.07 11.87 -16.35
N THR A 75 -17.22 11.54 -15.77
CA THR A 75 -18.53 11.78 -16.40
C THR A 75 -19.24 13.01 -15.83
N ASN A 76 -19.06 13.29 -14.55
CA ASN A 76 -19.66 14.38 -13.80
C ASN A 76 -18.79 14.78 -12.59
N ARG A 77 -17.69 15.48 -12.86
CA ARG A 77 -16.73 15.88 -11.82
C ARG A 77 -17.37 16.64 -10.65
N ALA A 78 -18.33 17.52 -10.91
CA ALA A 78 -19.00 18.27 -9.85
C ALA A 78 -19.72 17.35 -8.86
N GLU A 79 -20.35 16.28 -9.35
CA GLU A 79 -21.00 15.28 -8.49
C GLU A 79 -19.95 14.46 -7.72
N ALA A 80 -18.87 14.02 -8.38
CA ALA A 80 -17.79 13.30 -7.69
C ALA A 80 -17.11 14.14 -6.59
N VAL A 81 -16.92 15.44 -6.80
CA VAL A 81 -16.42 16.37 -5.77
C VAL A 81 -17.40 16.45 -4.59
N ALA A 82 -18.71 16.49 -4.86
CA ALA A 82 -19.71 16.50 -3.79
C ALA A 82 -19.67 15.19 -2.97
N GLU A 83 -19.54 14.03 -3.63
CA GLU A 83 -19.37 12.73 -2.98
C GLU A 83 -18.09 12.70 -2.12
N ALA A 84 -16.95 13.14 -2.67
CA ALA A 84 -15.69 13.19 -1.95
C ALA A 84 -15.77 14.14 -0.73
N THR A 85 -16.44 15.28 -0.88
CA THR A 85 -16.64 16.24 0.22
C THR A 85 -17.48 15.66 1.33
N ILE A 86 -18.52 14.88 1.02
CA ILE A 86 -19.29 14.15 2.03
C ILE A 86 -18.39 13.17 2.80
N MET A 87 -17.49 12.48 2.10
CA MET A 87 -16.61 11.45 2.67
C MET A 87 -15.37 12.00 3.37
N ALA A 88 -15.02 13.27 3.20
CA ALA A 88 -13.78 13.87 3.71
C ALA A 88 -13.61 13.71 5.24
N ASP A 89 -14.72 13.76 5.98
CA ASP A 89 -14.73 13.66 7.44
C ASP A 89 -15.06 12.25 7.96
N TRP A 90 -15.12 11.25 7.08
CA TRP A 90 -15.54 9.90 7.49
C TRP A 90 -14.43 9.12 8.17
N PRO A 91 -14.76 8.30 9.18
CA PRO A 91 -13.79 7.38 9.76
C PRO A 91 -13.58 6.22 8.80
N ILE A 92 -12.68 6.36 7.82
CA ILE A 92 -12.30 5.31 6.88
C ILE A 92 -11.15 4.51 7.50
N LYS A 93 -11.36 3.21 7.74
CA LYS A 93 -10.29 2.34 8.23
C LYS A 93 -9.34 2.05 7.09
N LEU A 94 -8.12 2.56 7.14
CA LEU A 94 -7.12 2.34 6.09
C LEU A 94 -6.92 0.85 5.82
N VAL A 95 -6.98 0.48 4.55
CA VAL A 95 -6.58 -0.85 4.09
C VAL A 95 -5.45 -0.72 3.08
N PRO A 96 -4.56 -1.71 3.03
CA PRO A 96 -3.46 -1.67 2.09
C PRO A 96 -3.95 -1.68 0.63
N ASN A 97 -3.19 -1.06 -0.28
CA ASN A 97 -3.49 -0.94 -1.72
C ASN A 97 -4.80 -0.22 -2.07
N SER A 98 -5.35 0.57 -1.16
CA SER A 98 -6.44 1.49 -1.50
C SER A 98 -5.91 2.90 -1.60
N ASP A 99 -6.20 3.56 -2.71
CA ASP A 99 -5.95 4.99 -2.96
C ASP A 99 -7.16 5.89 -2.57
N LEU A 100 -8.20 5.31 -1.95
CA LEU A 100 -9.47 6.01 -1.73
C LEU A 100 -9.29 7.28 -0.87
N PRO A 101 -8.59 7.25 0.27
CA PRO A 101 -8.30 8.47 1.01
C PRO A 101 -7.56 9.57 0.22
N GLU A 102 -6.53 9.25 -0.58
CA GLU A 102 -5.86 10.27 -1.42
C GLU A 102 -6.81 10.80 -2.49
N LEU A 103 -7.64 9.93 -3.06
CA LEU A 103 -8.65 10.30 -4.05
C LEU A 103 -9.68 11.27 -3.45
N ILE A 104 -10.20 10.96 -2.26
CA ILE A 104 -11.12 11.83 -1.52
C ILE A 104 -10.44 13.18 -1.24
N ALA A 105 -9.22 13.18 -0.68
CA ALA A 105 -8.48 14.39 -0.37
C ALA A 105 -8.22 15.24 -1.63
N ALA A 106 -7.77 14.62 -2.71
CA ALA A 106 -7.49 15.30 -3.97
C ALA A 106 -8.75 15.95 -4.56
N MET A 107 -9.88 15.25 -4.60
CA MET A 107 -11.12 15.80 -5.13
C MET A 107 -11.72 16.89 -4.23
N HIS A 108 -11.59 16.74 -2.91
CA HIS A 108 -12.10 17.70 -1.94
C HIS A 108 -11.28 19.01 -1.97
N LEU A 109 -9.96 18.92 -1.99
CA LEU A 109 -9.05 20.08 -1.95
C LEU A 109 -8.87 20.75 -3.31
N TYR A 110 -8.96 19.98 -4.41
CA TYR A 110 -8.71 20.44 -5.79
C TYR A 110 -9.90 20.11 -6.70
N PRO A 111 -11.05 20.79 -6.50
CA PRO A 111 -12.31 20.43 -7.14
C PRO A 111 -12.32 20.63 -8.67
N GLN A 112 -11.51 21.55 -9.21
CA GLN A 112 -11.46 21.79 -10.65
C GLN A 112 -10.40 20.92 -11.35
N PRO A 113 -10.62 20.53 -12.62
CA PRO A 113 -9.59 19.88 -13.42
C PRO A 113 -8.31 20.72 -13.45
N GLY A 114 -7.15 20.08 -13.31
CA GLY A 114 -5.85 20.75 -13.36
C GLY A 114 -5.41 21.44 -12.07
N GLN A 115 -6.28 21.70 -11.09
CA GLN A 115 -5.85 22.36 -9.84
C GLN A 115 -4.82 21.55 -9.04
N LEU A 116 -4.97 20.22 -8.99
CA LEU A 116 -3.97 19.36 -8.37
C LEU A 116 -2.65 19.41 -9.15
N LEU A 117 -2.73 19.38 -10.49
CA LEU A 117 -1.56 19.50 -11.36
C LEU A 117 -0.82 20.82 -11.10
N ASP A 118 -1.52 21.94 -11.02
CA ASP A 118 -0.96 23.26 -10.71
C ASP A 118 -0.30 23.27 -9.33
N TYR A 119 -0.92 22.65 -8.33
CA TYR A 119 -0.34 22.51 -7.00
C TYR A 119 0.95 21.69 -7.02
N LEU A 120 0.95 20.51 -7.65
CA LEU A 120 2.15 19.68 -7.80
C LEU A 120 3.27 20.41 -8.56
N SER A 121 2.90 21.18 -9.60
CA SER A 121 3.82 22.04 -10.34
C SER A 121 4.41 23.14 -9.45
N SER A 122 3.60 23.76 -8.59
CA SER A 122 4.06 24.79 -7.64
C SER A 122 5.04 24.26 -6.60
N LEU A 123 4.98 22.96 -6.28
CA LEU A 123 5.97 22.27 -5.44
C LEU A 123 7.26 21.90 -6.20
N GLY A 124 7.35 22.22 -7.50
CA GLY A 124 8.49 21.88 -8.36
C GLY A 124 8.55 20.40 -8.75
N LEU A 125 7.50 19.62 -8.47
CA LEU A 125 7.52 18.17 -8.68
C LEU A 125 7.44 17.76 -10.15
N LEU A 126 6.91 18.65 -11.00
CA LEU A 126 6.60 18.32 -12.39
C LEU A 126 7.56 18.98 -13.40
N ALA A 127 8.66 19.60 -12.95
CA ALA A 127 9.46 20.53 -13.76
C ALA A 127 10.07 19.95 -15.07
N HIS A 128 10.11 18.64 -15.24
CA HIS A 128 10.63 17.96 -16.42
C HIS A 128 9.57 16.94 -16.89
N ASN A 129 9.03 17.12 -18.11
CA ASN A 129 8.11 16.20 -18.83
C ASN A 129 6.60 16.54 -18.83
N TRP A 130 6.21 17.82 -18.85
CA TRP A 130 4.79 18.23 -18.91
C TRP A 130 4.03 17.62 -20.09
N GLN A 131 4.73 17.36 -21.20
CA GLN A 131 4.17 16.81 -22.44
C GLN A 131 3.78 15.33 -22.33
N GLN A 132 4.25 14.62 -21.30
CA GLN A 132 3.97 13.20 -21.07
C GLN A 132 3.04 12.96 -19.87
N LEU A 133 2.55 14.04 -19.25
CA LEU A 133 1.66 13.91 -18.11
C LEU A 133 0.30 13.36 -18.55
N PRO A 134 -0.32 12.51 -17.72
CA PRO A 134 -1.68 12.05 -17.94
C PRO A 134 -2.64 13.26 -17.98
N SER A 135 -3.67 13.15 -18.81
CA SER A 135 -4.69 14.20 -18.90
C SER A 135 -5.39 14.39 -17.54
N PRO A 136 -5.69 15.64 -17.13
CA PRO A 136 -6.35 15.92 -15.85
C PRO A 136 -7.75 15.32 -15.67
N GLU A 137 -8.35 14.84 -16.75
CA GLU A 137 -9.61 14.08 -16.74
C GLU A 137 -9.41 12.65 -16.18
N TYR A 138 -8.19 12.10 -16.30
CA TYR A 138 -7.85 10.72 -15.92
C TYR A 138 -6.96 10.64 -14.68
N ALA A 139 -6.06 11.61 -14.48
CA ALA A 139 -5.22 11.71 -13.29
C ALA A 139 -5.88 12.58 -12.23
N ILE A 140 -6.32 11.93 -11.15
CA ILE A 140 -7.10 12.56 -10.08
C ILE A 140 -6.30 12.61 -8.78
N THR A 141 -5.46 11.61 -8.48
CA THR A 141 -4.61 11.59 -7.29
C THR A 141 -3.20 12.14 -7.57
N ALA A 142 -2.45 12.48 -6.52
CA ALA A 142 -1.04 12.87 -6.69
C ALA A 142 -0.22 11.71 -7.27
N SER A 143 -0.46 10.48 -6.80
CA SER A 143 0.20 9.28 -7.33
C SER A 143 -0.06 9.08 -8.83
N ASP A 144 -1.26 9.39 -9.34
CA ASP A 144 -1.56 9.29 -10.78
C ASP A 144 -0.61 10.18 -11.62
N TYR A 145 -0.35 11.40 -11.17
CA TYR A 145 0.59 12.31 -11.84
C TYR A 145 2.04 11.89 -11.62
N LEU A 146 2.41 11.60 -10.38
CA LEU A 146 3.80 11.35 -9.99
C LEU A 146 4.35 10.05 -10.56
N SER A 147 3.51 9.01 -10.69
CA SER A 147 3.90 7.71 -11.27
C SER A 147 4.32 7.80 -12.73
N SER A 148 3.94 8.88 -13.44
CA SER A 148 4.34 9.13 -14.83
C SER A 148 5.69 9.85 -14.97
N LEU A 149 6.36 10.19 -13.86
CA LEU A 149 7.60 10.97 -13.86
C LEU A 149 8.85 10.09 -13.85
N ALA A 150 9.94 10.60 -14.41
CA ALA A 150 11.24 9.91 -14.48
C ALA A 150 11.93 9.69 -13.13
N ALA A 151 11.44 10.29 -12.04
CA ALA A 151 11.94 10.08 -10.68
C ALA A 151 11.35 8.83 -9.99
N VAL A 152 10.70 7.97 -10.78
CA VAL A 152 10.04 6.74 -10.36
C VAL A 152 10.80 5.54 -10.89
N ALA A 153 11.23 4.66 -9.99
CA ALA A 153 11.82 3.37 -10.33
C ALA A 153 10.74 2.28 -10.21
N TRP A 154 10.45 1.59 -11.31
CA TRP A 154 9.70 0.34 -11.30
C TRP A 154 10.66 -0.84 -11.39
N PHE A 155 10.43 -1.87 -10.58
CA PHE A 155 11.19 -3.11 -10.61
C PHE A 155 10.31 -4.28 -10.13
N ASP A 156 10.61 -5.48 -10.61
CA ASP A 156 10.01 -6.70 -10.08
C ASP A 156 10.54 -6.97 -8.66
N THR A 157 9.65 -7.36 -7.75
CA THR A 157 10.07 -7.70 -6.38
C THR A 157 10.53 -9.15 -6.25
N GLU A 158 10.15 -10.00 -7.20
CA GLU A 158 10.72 -11.33 -7.38
C GLU A 158 12.05 -11.22 -8.12
N THR A 159 13.11 -11.74 -7.53
CA THR A 159 14.46 -11.70 -8.10
C THR A 159 14.78 -12.95 -8.91
N GLY A 160 14.19 -14.10 -8.55
CA GLY A 160 14.51 -15.40 -9.10
C GLY A 160 15.89 -15.97 -8.70
N PHE A 161 16.58 -15.33 -7.75
CA PHE A 161 17.92 -15.73 -7.29
C PHE A 161 18.01 -15.72 -5.76
N PHE A 162 18.99 -16.47 -5.23
CA PHE A 162 19.44 -16.36 -3.85
C PHE A 162 20.98 -16.36 -3.84
N PRO A 163 21.65 -15.38 -3.20
CA PRO A 163 21.09 -14.21 -2.54
C PRO A 163 20.32 -13.26 -3.47
N ASN A 164 19.47 -12.41 -2.89
CA ASN A 164 18.53 -11.59 -3.66
C ASN A 164 19.16 -10.30 -4.21
N GLU A 165 20.38 -9.94 -3.82
CA GLU A 165 21.09 -8.72 -4.24
C GLU A 165 20.37 -7.41 -3.82
N HIS A 166 19.93 -7.31 -2.56
CA HIS A 166 19.32 -6.09 -2.01
C HIS A 166 20.27 -4.88 -2.09
N ASP A 167 21.58 -5.11 -2.02
CA ASP A 167 22.61 -4.08 -2.24
C ASP A 167 22.61 -3.53 -3.67
N GLY A 168 22.35 -4.38 -4.67
CA GLY A 168 22.09 -3.98 -6.04
C GLY A 168 20.88 -3.05 -6.14
N LEU A 169 19.78 -3.40 -5.48
CA LEU A 169 18.57 -2.55 -5.43
C LEU A 169 18.83 -1.21 -4.71
N LEU A 170 19.53 -1.24 -3.58
CA LEU A 170 19.97 -0.03 -2.84
C LEU A 170 20.79 0.90 -3.75
N HIS A 171 21.76 0.34 -4.47
CA HIS A 171 22.58 1.11 -5.41
C HIS A 171 21.75 1.67 -6.57
N MET A 172 20.86 0.88 -7.16
CA MET A 172 19.99 1.32 -8.25
C MET A 172 19.16 2.54 -7.84
N LEU A 173 18.52 2.49 -6.67
CA LEU A 173 17.69 3.58 -6.16
C LEU A 173 18.53 4.82 -5.80
N ALA A 174 19.71 4.65 -5.21
CA ALA A 174 20.55 5.76 -4.78
C ALA A 174 21.31 6.45 -5.92
N LYS A 175 21.52 5.78 -7.06
CA LYS A 175 22.44 6.18 -8.15
C LYS A 175 22.26 7.63 -8.64
N HIS A 176 21.02 8.12 -8.70
CA HIS A 176 20.68 9.43 -9.24
C HIS A 176 20.22 10.43 -8.17
N THR A 177 20.69 10.23 -6.94
CA THR A 177 20.26 10.98 -5.76
C THR A 177 21.46 11.58 -5.04
N ASP A 178 21.23 12.33 -3.97
CA ASP A 178 22.31 12.80 -3.10
C ASP A 178 22.84 11.73 -2.13
N LEU A 179 22.51 10.45 -2.36
CA LEU A 179 23.10 9.26 -1.74
C LEU A 179 24.00 8.46 -2.71
N SER A 180 24.34 8.98 -3.89
CA SER A 180 25.14 8.25 -4.88
C SER A 180 26.56 7.90 -4.40
N ASP A 181 27.05 8.54 -3.34
CA ASP A 181 28.33 8.31 -2.67
C ASP A 181 28.30 7.25 -1.57
N VAL A 182 27.11 6.78 -1.19
CA VAL A 182 26.93 5.76 -0.15
C VAL A 182 27.32 4.38 -0.70
N LYS A 183 28.11 3.63 0.08
CA LYS A 183 28.44 2.23 -0.22
C LYS A 183 27.42 1.32 0.43
N PHE A 184 26.86 0.38 -0.34
CA PHE A 184 25.92 -0.60 0.18
C PHE A 184 26.53 -2.00 0.16
N GLU A 185 26.14 -2.83 1.12
CA GLU A 185 26.58 -4.22 1.23
C GLU A 185 25.43 -5.07 1.77
N GLU A 186 25.24 -6.25 1.17
CA GLU A 186 24.37 -7.29 1.68
C GLU A 186 25.20 -8.41 2.29
N VAL A 187 24.79 -8.89 3.47
CA VAL A 187 25.22 -10.18 4.01
C VAL A 187 24.03 -11.11 4.07
N ALA A 188 24.01 -12.05 3.13
CA ALA A 188 22.99 -13.07 3.01
C ALA A 188 23.08 -14.12 4.13
N PRO A 189 21.96 -14.70 4.57
CA PRO A 189 21.99 -15.85 5.45
C PRO A 189 22.60 -17.05 4.71
N PRO A 190 23.17 -18.05 5.42
CA PRO A 190 23.76 -19.22 4.77
C PRO A 190 22.73 -19.96 3.90
N TYR A 191 23.15 -20.53 2.76
CA TYR A 191 22.24 -21.30 1.88
C TYR A 191 21.54 -22.47 2.60
N SER A 192 22.18 -23.04 3.62
CA SER A 192 21.63 -24.13 4.44
C SER A 192 20.65 -23.67 5.53
N SER A 193 20.48 -22.37 5.72
CA SER A 193 19.55 -21.81 6.69
C SER A 193 18.12 -21.88 6.16
N SER A 194 17.15 -22.12 7.05
CA SER A 194 15.73 -21.97 6.70
C SER A 194 15.47 -20.54 6.23
N ASP A 195 14.43 -20.35 5.41
CA ASP A 195 13.84 -19.06 4.95
C ASP A 195 13.44 -18.08 6.08
N ARG A 196 13.81 -18.36 7.32
CA ARG A 196 13.54 -17.57 8.52
C ARG A 196 14.73 -16.75 9.01
N GLN A 197 15.95 -17.03 8.54
CA GLN A 197 17.10 -16.21 8.94
C GLN A 197 17.16 -14.95 8.07
N PRO A 198 17.24 -13.74 8.67
CA PRO A 198 17.20 -12.49 7.92
C PRO A 198 18.55 -12.17 7.27
N TYR A 199 18.49 -11.41 6.18
CA TYR A 199 19.63 -10.70 5.59
C TYR A 199 20.08 -9.56 6.51
N GLN A 200 21.36 -9.20 6.44
CA GLN A 200 21.86 -7.93 7.00
C GLN A 200 22.21 -6.98 5.87
N LEU A 201 21.59 -5.81 5.86
CA LEU A 201 21.87 -4.74 4.92
C LEU A 201 22.72 -3.68 5.61
N PHE A 202 23.76 -3.21 4.92
CA PHE A 202 24.64 -2.17 5.41
C PHE A 202 24.73 -0.99 4.45
N ALA A 203 24.92 0.19 5.02
CA ALA A 203 25.27 1.40 4.30
C ALA A 203 26.46 2.07 4.98
N GLU A 204 27.46 2.51 4.22
CA GLU A 204 28.63 3.22 4.73
C GLU A 204 28.81 4.56 4.01
N VAL A 205 28.92 5.63 4.79
CA VAL A 205 29.14 7.00 4.31
C VAL A 205 29.77 7.82 5.43
N ASN A 206 30.74 8.68 5.08
CA ASN A 206 31.42 9.56 6.03
C ASN A 206 32.02 8.85 7.28
N GLY A 207 32.40 7.58 7.14
CA GLY A 207 32.92 6.77 8.25
C GLY A 207 31.87 6.22 9.21
N HIS A 208 30.59 6.48 8.98
CA HIS A 208 29.47 5.86 9.69
C HIS A 208 29.01 4.60 8.96
N ARG A 209 28.74 3.53 9.72
CA ARG A 209 28.12 2.30 9.22
C ARG A 209 26.73 2.15 9.80
N TYR A 210 25.74 2.07 8.92
CA TYR A 210 24.34 1.83 9.23
C TYR A 210 23.98 0.38 8.95
N GLN A 211 23.07 -0.16 9.73
CA GLN A 211 22.59 -1.52 9.59
C GLN A 211 21.06 -1.55 9.62
N GLN A 212 20.50 -2.46 8.83
CA GLN A 212 19.08 -2.81 8.76
C GLN A 212 18.93 -4.31 8.53
N GLN A 213 17.97 -4.95 9.20
CA GLN A 213 17.61 -6.33 8.92
C GLN A 213 16.57 -6.38 7.81
N ALA A 214 16.76 -7.27 6.85
CA ALA A 214 15.79 -7.62 5.82
C ALA A 214 15.28 -9.03 6.06
N GLN A 215 13.96 -9.21 6.07
CA GLN A 215 13.33 -10.51 6.15
C GLN A 215 13.76 -11.37 4.96
N ASN A 216 13.89 -12.67 5.18
CA ASN A 216 14.15 -13.60 4.11
C ASN A 216 12.81 -14.08 3.55
N TYR A 217 12.48 -13.60 2.36
CA TYR A 217 11.24 -13.97 1.68
C TYR A 217 11.45 -15.03 0.59
N GLY A 218 12.58 -15.74 0.60
CA GLY A 218 13.04 -16.58 -0.49
C GLY A 218 13.79 -15.73 -1.50
N ASP A 219 13.40 -15.82 -2.76
CA ASP A 219 13.92 -15.05 -3.90
C ASP A 219 13.24 -13.68 -4.08
N TRP A 220 12.60 -13.15 -3.04
CA TRP A 220 11.90 -11.85 -3.07
C TRP A 220 12.65 -10.79 -2.27
N TYR A 221 12.71 -9.57 -2.78
CA TYR A 221 13.24 -8.43 -2.02
C TYR A 221 12.37 -8.12 -0.80
N ASP A 222 13.00 -7.86 0.36
CA ASP A 222 12.39 -7.07 1.42
C ASP A 222 12.54 -5.57 1.09
N VAL A 223 11.64 -5.08 0.24
CA VAL A 223 11.60 -3.66 -0.17
C VAL A 223 11.46 -2.73 1.03
N VAL A 224 10.78 -3.16 2.09
CA VAL A 224 10.59 -2.37 3.33
C VAL A 224 11.94 -2.04 3.93
N ALA A 225 12.76 -3.07 4.16
CA ALA A 225 14.08 -2.93 4.75
C ALA A 225 15.02 -2.08 3.87
N VAL A 226 14.93 -2.22 2.54
CA VAL A 226 15.70 -1.40 1.60
C VAL A 226 15.35 0.08 1.74
N LEU A 227 14.06 0.43 1.71
CA LEU A 227 13.60 1.81 1.80
C LEU A 227 13.85 2.41 3.20
N ASP A 228 13.72 1.61 4.26
CA ASP A 228 14.03 2.00 5.63
C ASP A 228 15.52 2.36 5.77
N LEU A 229 16.42 1.54 5.22
CA LEU A 229 17.85 1.82 5.26
C LEU A 229 18.19 3.11 4.48
N LEU A 230 17.65 3.28 3.27
CA LEU A 230 17.88 4.50 2.47
C LEU A 230 17.38 5.75 3.19
N ASN A 231 16.16 5.73 3.71
CA ASN A 231 15.58 6.87 4.42
C ASN A 231 16.30 7.15 5.75
N LYS A 232 16.77 6.11 6.46
CA LYS A 232 17.59 6.25 7.67
C LYS A 232 18.91 6.96 7.38
N VAL A 233 19.65 6.51 6.35
CA VAL A 233 20.90 7.15 5.93
C VAL A 233 20.62 8.59 5.50
N ALA A 234 19.61 8.81 4.66
CA ALA A 234 19.26 10.15 4.19
C ALA A 234 18.89 11.10 5.33
N GLN A 235 18.21 10.60 6.37
CA GLN A 235 17.87 11.38 7.55
C GLN A 235 19.10 11.71 8.40
N GLN A 236 19.95 10.72 8.69
CA GLN A 236 21.09 10.90 9.60
C GLN A 236 22.21 11.73 8.97
N GLU A 237 22.41 11.60 7.66
CA GLU A 237 23.37 12.39 6.88
C GLU A 237 22.78 13.69 6.31
N GLN A 238 21.57 14.08 6.75
CA GLN A 238 20.88 15.31 6.36
C GLN A 238 20.73 15.51 4.84
N ARG A 239 20.62 14.40 4.10
CA ARG A 239 20.36 14.38 2.67
C ARG A 239 18.91 14.80 2.38
N ARG A 240 18.68 15.32 1.19
CA ARG A 240 17.39 15.83 0.71
C ARG A 240 16.49 14.72 0.19
N SER A 241 17.04 13.73 -0.49
CA SER A 241 16.25 12.66 -1.11
C SER A 241 15.53 11.80 -0.07
N ARG A 242 14.29 11.42 -0.40
CA ARG A 242 13.44 10.50 0.34
C ARG A 242 12.87 9.49 -0.65
N PHE A 243 12.73 8.26 -0.18
CA PHE A 243 12.30 7.13 -0.99
C PHE A 243 10.96 6.64 -0.48
N ILE A 244 9.96 6.56 -1.36
CA ILE A 244 8.61 6.16 -0.99
C ILE A 244 8.09 5.16 -2.00
N GLN A 245 7.44 4.12 -1.52
CA GLN A 245 6.75 3.16 -2.36
C GLN A 245 5.33 3.65 -2.65
N PHE A 246 4.92 3.66 -3.91
CA PHE A 246 3.52 3.78 -4.29
C PHE A 246 2.85 2.41 -4.27
N ALA A 247 1.54 2.39 -4.02
CA ALA A 247 0.75 1.16 -4.15
C ALA A 247 0.86 0.63 -5.58
N SER A 248 1.13 -0.67 -5.71
CA SER A 248 1.09 -1.40 -6.98
C SER A 248 -0.08 -2.37 -6.98
N THR A 249 -0.59 -2.67 -8.17
CA THR A 249 -1.65 -3.68 -8.39
C THR A 249 -1.08 -5.03 -8.82
N ASP A 250 0.24 -5.15 -9.00
CA ASP A 250 0.94 -6.36 -9.41
C ASP A 250 2.11 -6.71 -8.47
N GLN A 251 2.96 -7.66 -8.87
CA GLN A 251 4.16 -8.06 -8.13
C GLN A 251 5.31 -7.05 -8.20
N GLY A 252 5.18 -6.01 -9.03
CA GLY A 252 6.17 -4.94 -9.15
C GLY A 252 6.06 -3.93 -8.02
N SER A 253 7.18 -3.29 -7.72
CA SER A 253 7.26 -2.15 -6.81
C SER A 253 7.53 -0.88 -7.58
N ILE A 254 6.86 0.20 -7.18
CA ILE A 254 7.05 1.55 -7.71
C ILE A 254 7.64 2.40 -6.59
N VAL A 255 8.88 2.85 -6.74
CA VAL A 255 9.56 3.72 -5.77
C VAL A 255 9.76 5.11 -6.35
N TRP A 256 9.23 6.11 -5.67
CA TRP A 256 9.43 7.51 -5.97
C TRP A 256 10.55 8.10 -5.12
N VAL A 257 11.50 8.75 -5.78
CA VAL A 257 12.55 9.53 -5.12
C VAL A 257 12.21 11.01 -5.19
N VAL A 258 12.14 11.67 -4.04
CA VAL A 258 11.70 13.06 -3.93
C VAL A 258 12.47 13.84 -2.87
N ASP A 259 12.58 15.14 -3.04
CA ASP A 259 13.06 16.03 -1.98
C ASP A 259 12.10 16.04 -0.78
N LYS A 260 12.67 16.08 0.43
CA LYS A 260 11.91 16.06 1.71
C LYS A 260 10.79 17.12 1.79
N GLN A 261 10.99 18.31 1.24
CA GLN A 261 10.04 19.43 1.41
C GLN A 261 8.73 19.23 0.62
N PRO A 262 8.75 19.01 -0.71
CA PRO A 262 7.53 18.65 -1.45
C PRO A 262 6.80 17.46 -0.84
N LEU A 263 7.55 16.48 -0.35
CA LEU A 263 6.95 15.30 0.27
C LEU A 263 6.15 15.64 1.54
N ALA A 264 6.73 16.46 2.43
CA ALA A 264 6.03 16.89 3.64
C ALA A 264 4.73 17.63 3.30
N SER A 265 4.73 18.46 2.25
CA SER A 265 3.53 19.16 1.77
C SER A 265 2.45 18.21 1.28
N LEU A 266 2.81 17.12 0.58
CA LEU A 266 1.85 16.11 0.13
C LEU A 266 1.25 15.32 1.28
N TYR A 267 2.06 14.93 2.28
CA TYR A 267 1.57 14.25 3.48
C TYR A 267 0.63 15.12 4.31
N GLN A 268 1.01 16.38 4.55
CA GLN A 268 0.17 17.32 5.32
C GLN A 268 -1.17 17.58 4.64
N ALA A 269 -1.20 17.59 3.30
CA ALA A 269 -2.42 17.74 2.52
C ALA A 269 -3.24 16.43 2.40
N GLY A 270 -2.75 15.30 2.92
CA GLY A 270 -3.40 13.99 2.76
C GLY A 270 -3.38 13.45 1.33
N LEU A 271 -2.52 14.00 0.46
CA LEU A 271 -2.40 13.62 -0.96
C LEU A 271 -1.49 12.41 -1.19
N LEU A 272 -0.75 12.00 -0.16
CA LEU A 272 0.03 10.77 -0.10
C LEU A 272 -0.07 10.18 1.31
N ARG A 273 0.09 8.86 1.43
CA ARG A 273 0.18 8.13 2.70
C ARG A 273 1.41 7.22 2.73
N TYR A 274 1.92 7.01 3.94
CA TYR A 274 2.92 5.96 4.18
C TYR A 274 2.14 4.66 4.22
N GLU A 275 2.15 3.91 3.14
CA GLU A 275 1.65 2.53 3.15
C GLU A 275 2.68 1.66 3.90
N PRO A 276 2.25 0.75 4.79
CA PRO A 276 3.13 -0.31 5.27
C PRO A 276 3.52 -1.18 4.05
N TYR A 277 4.79 -1.13 3.70
CA TYR A 277 5.46 -1.64 2.49
C TYR A 277 5.33 -3.16 2.16
N VAL A 278 4.44 -3.92 2.82
CA VAL A 278 4.43 -5.41 2.85
C VAL A 278 3.66 -6.06 1.67
N LEU A 279 3.19 -5.30 0.68
CA LEU A 279 2.06 -5.75 -0.15
C LEU A 279 2.38 -6.43 -1.47
N ALA A 280 3.47 -6.05 -2.15
CA ALA A 280 3.82 -6.63 -3.46
C ALA A 280 4.10 -8.14 -3.34
N ILE A 281 4.79 -8.54 -2.27
CA ILE A 281 5.10 -9.94 -1.94
C ILE A 281 3.83 -10.74 -1.69
N ASP A 282 2.90 -10.20 -0.89
CA ASP A 282 1.64 -10.87 -0.57
C ASP A 282 0.78 -11.08 -1.83
N ILE A 283 0.75 -10.10 -2.75
CA ILE A 283 0.04 -10.20 -4.04
C ILE A 283 0.70 -11.24 -4.95
N GLY A 284 2.03 -11.21 -5.07
CA GLY A 284 2.82 -12.15 -5.87
C GLY A 284 2.61 -13.59 -5.39
N LYS A 285 2.87 -13.86 -4.12
CA LYS A 285 2.71 -15.18 -3.50
C LYS A 285 1.27 -15.70 -3.54
N ALA A 286 0.28 -14.81 -3.38
CA ALA A 286 -1.13 -15.21 -3.55
C ALA A 286 -1.45 -15.61 -4.99
N SER A 287 -0.80 -14.98 -5.97
CA SER A 287 -0.95 -15.31 -7.40
C SER A 287 -0.28 -16.64 -7.73
N GLU A 288 0.95 -16.87 -7.24
CA GLU A 288 1.65 -18.16 -7.33
C GLU A 288 0.82 -19.30 -6.73
N ALA A 289 0.28 -19.11 -5.52
CA ALA A 289 -0.53 -20.11 -4.85
C ALA A 289 -1.78 -20.49 -5.66
N LYS A 290 -2.42 -19.51 -6.32
CA LYS A 290 -3.56 -19.77 -7.22
C LYS A 290 -3.12 -20.58 -8.45
N VAL A 291 -2.01 -20.21 -9.09
CA VAL A 291 -1.47 -20.95 -10.24
C VAL A 291 -1.15 -22.39 -9.86
N LEU A 292 -0.40 -22.60 -8.77
CA LEU A 292 -0.05 -23.93 -8.27
C LEU A 292 -1.27 -24.79 -7.93
N SER A 293 -2.34 -24.18 -7.40
CA SER A 293 -3.61 -24.89 -7.13
C SER A 293 -4.41 -25.24 -8.39
N SER A 294 -4.11 -24.63 -9.54
CA SER A 294 -4.81 -24.80 -10.81
C SER A 294 -4.17 -25.83 -11.75
N VAL A 295 -2.96 -26.30 -11.44
CA VAL A 295 -2.28 -27.36 -12.19
C VAL A 295 -2.86 -28.72 -11.79
N PRO A 296 -3.45 -29.50 -12.72
CA PRO A 296 -3.90 -30.86 -12.43
C PRO A 296 -2.74 -31.73 -11.96
N LYS A 297 -2.94 -32.47 -10.87
CA LYS A 297 -1.98 -33.48 -10.39
C LYS A 297 -1.90 -34.68 -11.33
#